data_AF-G2FL49-F1
#
_entry.id   AF-G2FL49-F1
#
_cell.length_a   1.000
_cell.length_b   1.000
_cell.length_c   1.000
_cell.angle_alpha   90.00
_cell.angle_beta   90.00
_cell.angle_gamma   90.00
#
_symmetry.space_group_name_H-M   'P 1'
#
loop_
_entity.id
_entity.type
_entity.pdbx_description
1 polymer ?
#
loop_
_entity_poly.entity_id
_entity_poly.type
_entity_poly.pdbx_seq_one_letter_code
_entity_poly.pdbx_strand_id
1 'polypeptide(L)'
;METIKANETNSMLSKVPQVTIFFWIIKILCTTVGETFSDFLSVNIGLGLTLTTIIMGIAFVIVLYLQFKTTKYVSGIYWVTVVLISVFGTLVTDNLTDGIGVPLELSTLVFSVLLGLTFLFWYLSEKTLSIHSIYTRKRETFYWLTILFTFALGTAVGDLYSEQLGLGYLHTGIAVAVIIACSFLAWKLLNLDSVLSFWVAYIFTRPLGASLGDFLSQPKEYGGLGFGTTVTSVIFLVPILAIIVYLAVTKCDTSPKIETVSPKQTSEDKKKVLLQTITVLCTFLIVGIGGYVWYNNKIVSKSNSSPTSLKGQLTDFIKIENDMLNYATLNNFTSAKTKAEELEHDWDTSEPKLRNIDSSTWIQIDGTIDSVLSAVRSKNPDVNKCKTVLQDSLNVLNESNNVASLANSAQTTSKATTQLNPQATSNSTSQSNLQTTSQATSTTKLKGRLTDFITIENDMLNFINSNNFTSAKTKADELEHDWDTSEPKLRKVDSSTWIQIDGTIDSVLSAVRSNNPNSEKCKAAIQNSTNILNSAN
;
A
#
# COMPACT_ATOMS: atom_id res chain seq x y z
N MET A 1 37.73 43.56 -5.95
CA MET A 1 37.85 43.00 -7.32
C MET A 1 38.18 41.50 -7.29
N GLU A 2 39.07 41.03 -6.41
CA GLU A 2 39.37 39.58 -6.25
C GLU A 2 38.21 38.73 -5.69
N THR A 3 37.46 39.25 -4.72
CA THR A 3 36.28 38.55 -4.15
C THR A 3 35.13 38.39 -5.14
N ILE A 4 34.99 39.32 -6.10
CA ILE A 4 33.99 39.23 -7.17
C ILE A 4 34.41 38.15 -8.18
N LYS A 5 35.68 38.12 -8.59
CA LYS A 5 36.22 37.08 -9.48
C LYS A 5 36.12 35.67 -8.89
N ALA A 6 36.31 35.52 -7.58
CA ALA A 6 36.17 34.22 -6.90
C ALA A 6 34.71 33.73 -6.83
N ASN A 7 33.74 34.63 -6.66
CA ASN A 7 32.32 34.26 -6.74
C ASN A 7 31.88 33.95 -8.17
N GLU A 8 32.42 34.66 -9.17
CA GLU A 8 32.19 34.37 -10.59
C GLU A 8 32.71 32.98 -10.98
N THR A 9 33.95 32.63 -10.64
CA THR A 9 34.52 31.31 -10.93
C THR A 9 33.80 30.17 -10.21
N ASN A 10 33.38 30.37 -8.96
CA ASN A 10 32.60 29.37 -8.23
C ASN A 10 31.17 29.20 -8.79
N SER A 11 30.52 30.27 -9.29
CA SER A 11 29.22 30.16 -9.96
C SER A 11 29.32 29.43 -11.31
N MET A 12 30.41 29.63 -12.05
CA MET A 12 30.70 28.92 -13.30
C MET A 12 31.06 27.43 -13.09
N LEU A 13 31.32 27.02 -11.85
CA LEU A 13 31.61 25.64 -11.45
C LEU A 13 30.39 24.93 -10.82
N SER A 14 29.27 25.63 -10.62
CA SER A 14 28.04 24.99 -10.13
C SER A 14 27.60 23.90 -11.09
N LYS A 15 27.25 22.73 -10.54
CA LYS A 15 26.77 21.57 -11.31
C LYS A 15 25.24 21.51 -11.43
N VAL A 16 24.55 22.53 -10.95
CA VAL A 16 23.07 22.59 -10.88
C VAL A 16 22.57 23.77 -11.72
N PRO A 17 21.45 23.63 -12.45
CA PRO A 17 20.89 24.69 -13.27
C PRO A 17 20.46 25.90 -12.44
N GLN A 18 20.37 27.05 -13.09
CA GLN A 18 19.72 28.22 -12.51
C GLN A 18 18.21 27.96 -12.32
N VAL A 19 17.67 28.43 -11.19
CA VAL A 19 16.24 28.37 -10.87
C VAL A 19 15.48 29.42 -11.71
N THR A 20 15.20 29.08 -12.97
CA THR A 20 14.36 29.88 -13.88
C THR A 20 12.94 29.30 -13.96
N ILE A 21 12.06 29.93 -14.75
CA ILE A 21 10.73 29.34 -15.01
C ILE A 21 10.85 27.97 -15.69
N PHE A 22 11.84 27.79 -16.57
CA PHE A 22 12.07 26.51 -17.25
C PHE A 22 12.45 25.40 -16.27
N PHE A 23 13.22 25.71 -15.23
CA PHE A 23 13.56 24.78 -14.17
C PHE A 23 12.31 24.22 -13.49
N TRP A 24 11.35 25.08 -13.15
CA TRP A 24 10.11 24.63 -12.50
C TRP A 24 9.21 23.83 -13.45
N ILE A 25 9.09 24.26 -14.72
CA ILE A 25 8.30 23.55 -15.73
C ILE A 25 8.84 22.13 -15.91
N ILE A 26 10.11 21.98 -16.26
CA ILE A 26 10.69 20.65 -16.51
C ILE A 26 10.70 19.80 -15.24
N LYS A 27 10.90 20.39 -14.06
CA LYS A 27 10.84 19.67 -12.78
C LYS A 27 9.45 19.06 -12.55
N ILE A 28 8.38 19.84 -12.74
CA ILE A 28 7.00 19.35 -12.58
C ILE A 28 6.70 18.26 -13.62
N LEU A 29 7.16 18.44 -14.86
CA LEU A 29 6.99 17.40 -15.88
C LEU A 29 7.73 16.11 -15.49
N CYS A 30 8.97 16.20 -15.00
CA CYS A 30 9.73 15.04 -14.54
C CYS A 30 9.09 14.34 -13.34
N THR A 31 8.51 15.09 -12.38
CA THR A 31 7.82 14.46 -11.23
C THR A 31 6.56 13.71 -11.67
N THR A 32 5.84 14.17 -12.69
CA THR A 32 4.70 13.42 -13.26
C THR A 32 5.14 12.22 -14.10
N VAL A 33 6.22 12.33 -14.89
CA VAL A 33 6.78 11.17 -15.61
C VAL A 33 7.28 10.10 -14.66
N GLY A 34 7.88 10.50 -13.54
CA GLY A 34 8.37 9.54 -12.55
C GLY A 34 7.32 8.50 -12.16
N GLU A 35 6.09 8.97 -11.93
CA GLU A 35 4.91 8.14 -11.59
C GLU A 35 4.44 7.29 -12.77
N THR A 36 4.04 7.97 -13.84
CA THR A 36 3.40 7.27 -14.96
C THR A 36 4.34 6.31 -15.68
N PHE A 37 5.64 6.60 -15.69
CA PHE A 37 6.63 5.76 -16.34
C PHE A 37 7.07 4.58 -15.47
N SER A 38 7.09 4.70 -14.13
CA SER A 38 7.28 3.53 -13.27
C SER A 38 6.14 2.54 -13.47
N ASP A 39 4.90 3.01 -13.46
CA ASP A 39 3.70 2.18 -13.64
C ASP A 39 3.66 1.55 -15.02
N PHE A 40 4.01 2.32 -16.05
CA PHE A 40 4.09 1.80 -17.40
C PHE A 40 5.09 0.63 -17.51
N LEU A 41 6.26 0.74 -16.87
CA LEU A 41 7.26 -0.32 -16.88
C LEU A 41 6.84 -1.53 -16.04
N SER A 42 6.29 -1.30 -14.85
CA SER A 42 5.94 -2.36 -13.91
C SER A 42 4.67 -3.11 -14.34
N VAL A 43 3.60 -2.39 -14.69
CA VAL A 43 2.28 -2.93 -14.99
C VAL A 43 2.09 -3.19 -16.49
N ASN A 44 2.25 -2.17 -17.35
CA ASN A 44 1.88 -2.30 -18.76
C ASN A 44 2.85 -3.14 -19.58
N ILE A 45 4.16 -3.01 -19.32
CA ILE A 45 5.17 -3.89 -19.92
C ILE A 45 5.18 -5.26 -19.19
N GLY A 46 4.67 -5.31 -17.95
CA GLY A 46 4.59 -6.53 -17.17
C GLY A 46 5.94 -7.00 -16.61
N LEU A 47 6.90 -6.08 -16.43
CA LEU A 47 8.18 -6.41 -15.79
C LEU A 47 8.00 -6.75 -14.31
N GLY A 48 6.92 -6.28 -13.70
CA GLY A 48 6.71 -6.35 -12.26
C GLY A 48 7.52 -5.31 -11.51
N LEU A 49 7.12 -5.04 -10.26
CA LEU A 49 7.64 -3.93 -9.47
C LEU A 49 9.13 -4.11 -9.16
N THR A 50 9.51 -5.26 -8.59
CA THR A 50 10.88 -5.52 -8.16
C THR A 50 11.90 -5.51 -9.29
N LEU A 51 11.59 -6.14 -10.44
CA LEU A 51 12.50 -6.15 -11.58
C LEU A 51 12.67 -4.75 -12.17
N THR A 52 11.59 -3.99 -12.27
CA THR A 52 11.62 -2.59 -12.72
C THR A 52 12.49 -1.74 -11.81
N THR A 53 12.35 -1.87 -10.48
CA THR A 53 13.18 -1.19 -9.49
C THR A 53 14.66 -1.49 -9.68
N ILE A 54 15.03 -2.75 -9.93
CA ILE A 54 16.43 -3.15 -10.14
C ILE A 54 16.98 -2.53 -11.44
N ILE A 55 16.26 -2.65 -12.56
CA ILE A 55 16.71 -2.14 -13.87
C ILE A 55 16.87 -0.62 -13.82
N MET A 56 15.85 0.09 -13.32
CA MET A 56 15.87 1.54 -13.21
C MET A 56 16.89 2.02 -12.18
N GLY A 57 17.10 1.26 -11.09
CA GLY A 57 18.15 1.52 -10.11
C GLY A 57 19.56 1.44 -10.71
N ILE A 58 19.84 0.41 -11.53
CA ILE A 58 21.11 0.28 -12.24
C ILE A 58 21.31 1.46 -13.20
N ALA A 59 20.29 1.79 -14.00
CA ALA A 59 20.34 2.92 -14.93
C ALA A 59 20.60 4.25 -14.19
N PHE A 60 19.89 4.47 -13.07
CA PHE A 60 20.07 5.62 -12.21
C PHE A 60 21.51 5.73 -11.68
N VAL A 61 22.06 4.64 -11.13
CA VAL A 61 23.44 4.63 -10.60
C VAL A 61 24.47 4.94 -11.69
N ILE A 62 24.29 4.41 -12.90
CA ILE A 62 25.19 4.68 -14.04
C ILE A 62 25.18 6.18 -14.38
N VAL A 63 23.99 6.78 -14.55
CA VAL A 63 23.89 8.19 -14.92
C VAL A 63 24.33 9.09 -13.77
N LEU A 64 24.01 8.74 -12.53
CA LEU A 64 24.48 9.45 -11.34
C LEU A 64 26.01 9.45 -11.26
N TYR A 65 26.66 8.33 -11.57
CA TYR A 65 28.13 8.26 -11.67
C TYR A 65 28.67 9.23 -12.75
N LEU A 66 28.03 9.32 -13.91
CA LEU A 66 28.40 10.28 -14.95
C LEU A 66 28.21 11.74 -14.49
N GLN A 67 27.15 12.01 -13.72
CA GLN A 67 26.91 13.32 -13.11
C GLN A 67 28.05 13.69 -12.15
N PHE A 68 28.45 12.79 -11.25
CA PHE A 68 29.58 13.03 -10.34
C PHE A 68 30.92 13.23 -11.07
N LYS A 69 31.10 12.56 -12.22
CA LYS A 69 32.32 12.70 -13.05
C LYS A 69 32.39 14.05 -13.77
N THR A 70 31.25 14.64 -14.08
CA THR A 70 31.19 15.90 -14.82
C THR A 70 31.63 17.07 -13.91
N THR A 71 32.49 17.96 -14.41
CA THR A 71 33.06 19.08 -13.62
C THR A 71 32.29 20.39 -13.75
N LYS A 72 31.27 20.44 -14.63
CA LYS A 72 30.44 21.61 -14.90
C LYS A 72 29.00 21.15 -15.12
N TYR A 73 28.04 22.06 -15.02
CA TYR A 73 26.66 21.76 -15.38
C TYR A 73 26.53 21.33 -16.86
N VAL A 74 25.96 20.15 -17.08
CA VAL A 74 25.59 19.63 -18.40
C VAL A 74 24.10 19.29 -18.36
N SER A 75 23.31 20.07 -19.09
CA SER A 75 21.83 20.02 -19.01
C SER A 75 21.27 18.62 -19.22
N GLY A 76 21.77 17.89 -20.23
CA GLY A 76 21.33 16.52 -20.51
C GLY A 76 21.61 15.54 -19.36
N ILE A 77 22.84 15.49 -18.83
CA ILE A 77 23.21 14.54 -17.77
C ILE A 77 22.40 14.84 -16.49
N TYR A 78 22.28 16.13 -16.14
CA TYR A 78 21.52 16.54 -14.96
C TYR A 78 20.04 16.17 -15.07
N TRP A 79 19.37 16.54 -16.17
CA TRP A 79 17.93 16.27 -16.31
C TRP A 79 17.61 14.79 -16.51
N VAL A 80 18.47 14.02 -17.17
CA VAL A 80 18.32 12.56 -17.23
C VAL A 80 18.51 11.95 -15.83
N THR A 81 19.45 12.46 -15.02
CA THR A 81 19.57 12.03 -13.61
C THR A 81 18.28 12.35 -12.84
N VAL A 82 17.67 13.51 -13.05
CA VAL A 82 16.41 13.91 -12.41
C VAL A 82 15.22 13.04 -12.86
N VAL A 83 15.15 12.62 -14.12
CA VAL A 83 14.12 11.68 -14.60
C VAL A 83 14.34 10.27 -14.02
N LEU A 84 15.59 9.79 -13.99
CA LEU A 84 15.86 8.46 -13.45
C LEU A 84 15.65 8.37 -11.94
N ILE A 85 16.06 9.40 -11.19
CA ILE A 85 15.82 9.45 -9.75
C ILE A 85 14.34 9.62 -9.44
N SER A 86 13.55 10.25 -10.32
CA SER A 86 12.10 10.36 -10.13
C SER A 86 11.42 9.02 -10.27
N VAL A 87 11.76 8.24 -11.30
CA VAL A 87 11.21 6.90 -11.51
C VAL A 87 11.67 5.94 -10.41
N PHE A 88 12.97 5.95 -10.09
CA PHE A 88 13.52 5.09 -9.04
C PHE A 88 12.95 5.43 -7.65
N GLY A 89 12.76 6.72 -7.34
CA GLY A 89 12.17 7.15 -6.08
C GLY A 89 10.73 6.68 -5.89
N THR A 90 9.91 6.72 -6.96
CA THR A 90 8.55 6.13 -6.96
C THR A 90 8.62 4.64 -6.67
N LEU A 91 9.36 3.89 -7.49
CA LEU A 91 9.51 2.44 -7.38
C LEU A 91 10.02 1.95 -6.02
N VAL A 92 10.84 2.74 -5.32
CA VAL A 92 11.29 2.40 -3.97
C VAL A 92 10.12 2.47 -2.98
N THR A 93 9.27 3.48 -3.07
CA THR A 93 8.09 3.61 -2.21
C THR A 93 7.08 2.51 -2.51
N ASP A 94 6.73 2.31 -3.78
CA ASP A 94 5.76 1.29 -4.19
C ASP A 94 6.25 -0.11 -3.82
N ASN A 95 7.54 -0.41 -4.02
CA ASN A 95 8.06 -1.73 -3.65
C ASN A 95 8.04 -1.97 -2.14
N LEU A 96 8.12 -0.91 -1.32
CA LEU A 96 7.90 -1.03 0.12
C LEU A 96 6.42 -1.24 0.44
N THR A 97 5.55 -0.42 -0.13
CA THR A 97 4.13 -0.40 0.22
C THR A 97 3.33 -1.52 -0.45
N ASP A 98 3.37 -1.61 -1.77
CA ASP A 98 2.61 -2.60 -2.55
C ASP A 98 3.36 -3.94 -2.66
N GLY A 99 4.69 -3.88 -2.76
CA GLY A 99 5.52 -5.08 -2.88
C GLY A 99 5.70 -5.86 -1.58
N ILE A 100 6.00 -5.15 -0.47
CA ILE A 100 6.33 -5.76 0.83
C ILE A 100 5.19 -5.55 1.87
N GLY A 101 4.19 -4.71 1.58
CA GLY A 101 3.06 -4.46 2.48
C GLY A 101 3.36 -3.45 3.60
N VAL A 102 4.37 -2.59 3.45
CA VAL A 102 4.70 -1.55 4.44
C VAL A 102 3.65 -0.44 4.40
N PRO A 103 2.99 -0.10 5.53
CA PRO A 103 1.97 0.95 5.55
C PRO A 103 2.52 2.30 5.07
N LEU A 104 1.76 3.02 4.22
CA LEU A 104 2.13 4.34 3.67
C LEU A 104 2.45 5.37 4.76
N GLU A 105 1.77 5.30 5.90
CA GLU A 105 2.05 6.14 7.08
C GLU A 105 3.47 5.92 7.60
N LEU A 106 3.91 4.66 7.65
CA LEU A 106 5.24 4.29 8.11
C LEU A 106 6.30 4.72 7.08
N SER A 107 6.05 4.47 5.79
CA SER A 107 6.92 4.93 4.69
C SER A 107 7.08 6.46 4.72
N THR A 108 5.98 7.20 4.86
CA THR A 108 5.96 8.66 4.98
C THR A 108 6.77 9.15 6.17
N LEU A 109 6.61 8.53 7.34
CA LEU A 109 7.36 8.86 8.55
C LEU A 109 8.86 8.63 8.36
N VAL A 110 9.24 7.45 7.85
CA VAL A 110 10.64 7.07 7.65
C VAL A 110 11.32 7.99 6.65
N PHE A 111 10.72 8.25 5.48
CA PHE A 111 11.30 9.16 4.49
C PHE A 111 11.37 10.61 4.99
N SER A 112 10.41 11.06 5.80
CA SER A 112 10.45 12.38 6.45
C SER A 112 11.65 12.50 7.39
N VAL A 113 11.90 11.47 8.22
CA VAL A 113 13.05 11.43 9.13
C VAL A 113 14.36 11.39 8.34
N LEU A 114 14.46 10.56 7.31
CA LEU A 114 15.66 10.45 6.46
C LEU A 114 15.97 11.75 5.73
N LEU A 115 14.95 12.43 5.20
CA LEU A 115 15.09 13.74 4.58
C LEU A 115 15.56 14.79 5.59
N GLY A 116 14.95 14.83 6.78
CA GLY A 116 15.33 15.74 7.86
C GLY A 116 16.77 15.53 8.33
N LEU A 117 17.19 14.27 8.52
CA LEU A 117 18.56 13.91 8.86
C LEU A 117 19.55 14.30 7.75
N THR A 118 19.17 14.15 6.48
CA THR A 118 20.00 14.57 5.35
C THR A 118 20.23 16.08 5.35
N PHE A 119 19.18 16.88 5.56
CA PHE A 119 19.32 18.33 5.72
C PHE A 119 20.14 18.71 6.94
N LEU A 120 19.93 18.03 8.08
CA LEU A 120 20.67 18.27 9.31
C LEU A 120 22.17 18.02 9.10
N PHE A 121 22.56 16.85 8.58
CA PHE A 121 23.96 16.52 8.35
C PHE A 121 24.60 17.40 7.27
N TRP A 122 23.85 17.78 6.24
CA TRP A 122 24.32 18.74 5.25
C TRP A 122 24.61 20.10 5.91
N TYR A 123 23.67 20.63 6.68
CA TYR A 123 23.86 21.90 7.38
C TYR A 123 24.98 21.84 8.43
N LEU A 124 25.09 20.74 9.18
CA LEU A 124 26.17 20.58 10.17
C LEU A 124 27.55 20.56 9.50
N SER A 125 27.67 19.91 8.34
CA SER A 125 28.90 19.78 7.57
C SER A 125 29.30 21.05 6.82
N GLU A 126 28.36 21.67 6.11
CA GLU A 126 28.66 22.73 5.12
C GLU A 126 28.18 24.12 5.58
N LYS A 127 27.39 24.20 6.66
CA LYS A 127 26.78 25.42 7.21
C LYS A 127 25.94 26.22 6.20
N THR A 128 25.53 25.57 5.11
CA THR A 128 24.65 26.11 4.08
C THR A 128 23.86 24.98 3.43
N LEU A 129 22.63 25.28 3.04
CA LEU A 129 21.75 24.41 2.24
C LEU A 129 21.53 24.98 0.83
N SER A 130 22.36 25.95 0.42
CA SER A 130 22.19 26.65 -0.86
C SER A 130 22.63 25.78 -2.03
N ILE A 131 21.71 25.60 -2.98
CA ILE A 131 21.93 24.90 -4.25
C ILE A 131 22.92 25.60 -5.19
N HIS A 132 23.13 26.91 -5.02
CA HIS A 132 24.04 27.69 -5.86
C HIS A 132 25.52 27.41 -5.57
N SER A 133 25.80 26.58 -4.55
CA SER A 133 27.13 26.33 -4.03
C SER A 133 27.57 24.87 -4.15
N ILE A 134 26.97 24.12 -5.09
CA ILE A 134 27.26 22.70 -5.32
C ILE A 134 28.44 22.57 -6.29
N TYR A 135 29.65 22.73 -5.74
CA TYR A 135 30.92 22.58 -6.47
C TYR A 135 31.81 21.47 -5.89
N THR A 136 31.52 20.94 -4.69
CA THR A 136 32.26 19.83 -4.08
C THR A 136 31.48 18.52 -4.20
N ARG A 137 32.20 17.39 -4.29
CA ARG A 137 31.57 16.05 -4.30
C ARG A 137 30.70 15.82 -3.04
N LYS A 138 31.14 16.32 -1.89
CA LYS A 138 30.40 16.18 -0.63
C LYS A 138 29.03 16.89 -0.68
N ARG A 139 28.99 18.14 -1.19
CA ARG A 139 27.73 18.89 -1.39
C ARG A 139 26.84 18.23 -2.43
N GLU A 140 27.44 17.72 -3.50
CA GLU A 140 26.72 17.00 -4.54
C GLU A 140 26.07 15.71 -4.01
N THR A 141 26.74 14.96 -3.12
CA THR A 141 26.14 13.80 -2.44
C THR A 141 24.94 14.18 -1.60
N PHE A 142 25.04 15.21 -0.74
CA PHE A 142 23.90 15.66 0.05
C PHE A 142 22.75 16.13 -0.82
N TYR A 143 23.05 16.82 -1.92
CA TYR A 143 22.05 17.29 -2.87
C TYR A 143 21.28 16.12 -3.50
N TRP A 144 21.95 15.14 -4.09
CA TRP A 144 21.28 14.00 -4.71
C TRP A 144 20.56 13.10 -3.69
N LEU A 145 21.10 12.95 -2.48
CA LEU A 145 20.42 12.23 -1.40
C LEU A 145 19.14 12.94 -0.95
N THR A 146 19.19 14.27 -0.84
CA THR A 146 18.02 15.10 -0.53
C THR A 146 16.95 14.92 -1.61
N ILE A 147 17.36 14.92 -2.88
CA ILE A 147 16.45 14.69 -4.01
C ILE A 147 15.83 13.30 -3.93
N LEU A 148 16.63 12.25 -3.72
CA LEU A 148 16.14 10.86 -3.61
C LEU A 148 15.04 10.74 -2.54
N PHE A 149 15.32 11.19 -1.31
CA PHE A 149 14.33 11.10 -0.24
C PHE A 149 13.13 12.01 -0.44
N THR A 150 13.31 13.14 -1.13
CA THR A 150 12.18 13.99 -1.53
C THR A 150 11.27 13.26 -2.52
N PHE A 151 11.84 12.51 -3.46
CA PHE A 151 11.06 11.74 -4.43
C PHE A 151 10.27 10.62 -3.76
N ALA A 152 10.94 9.80 -2.93
CA ALA A 152 10.30 8.71 -2.21
C ALA A 152 9.24 9.20 -1.20
N LEU A 153 9.56 10.24 -0.41
CA LEU A 153 8.60 10.89 0.50
C LEU A 153 7.39 11.43 -0.26
N GLY A 154 7.64 12.06 -1.41
CA GLY A 154 6.57 12.72 -2.15
C GLY A 154 5.58 11.75 -2.78
N THR A 155 6.02 10.56 -3.20
CA THR A 155 5.13 9.44 -3.57
C THR A 155 4.33 9.00 -2.35
N ALA A 156 5.00 8.64 -1.24
CA ALA A 156 4.33 8.12 -0.05
C ALA A 156 3.27 9.10 0.52
N VAL A 157 3.56 10.41 0.54
CA VAL A 157 2.61 11.44 0.97
C VAL A 157 1.49 11.63 -0.07
N GLY A 158 1.81 11.54 -1.36
CA GLY A 158 0.83 11.59 -2.43
C GLY A 158 -0.25 10.53 -2.20
N ASP A 159 0.16 9.27 -2.18
CA ASP A 159 -0.70 8.09 -2.11
C ASP A 159 -1.44 8.00 -0.77
N LEU A 160 -0.76 8.38 0.33
CA LEU A 160 -1.39 8.49 1.65
C LEU A 160 -2.60 9.43 1.60
N TYR A 161 -2.48 10.58 0.94
CA TYR A 161 -3.57 11.55 0.88
C TYR A 161 -4.59 11.22 -0.22
N SER A 162 -4.17 10.86 -1.43
CA SER A 162 -5.08 10.55 -2.54
C SER A 162 -5.86 9.25 -2.31
N GLU A 163 -5.19 8.18 -1.89
CA GLU A 163 -5.74 6.83 -1.86
C GLU A 163 -6.15 6.42 -0.46
N GLN A 164 -5.21 6.38 0.49
CA GLN A 164 -5.49 5.87 1.84
C GLN A 164 -6.48 6.77 2.60
N LEU A 165 -6.32 8.09 2.48
CA LEU A 165 -7.30 9.04 2.99
C LEU A 165 -8.45 9.28 2.01
N GLY A 166 -8.40 8.80 0.77
CA GLY A 166 -9.52 8.92 -0.18
C GLY A 166 -9.89 10.36 -0.54
N LEU A 167 -8.95 11.32 -0.48
CA LEU A 167 -9.19 12.67 -1.03
C LEU A 167 -9.35 12.66 -2.55
N GLY A 168 -8.80 11.63 -3.20
CA GLY A 168 -8.70 11.53 -4.65
C GLY A 168 -7.60 12.41 -5.21
N TYR A 169 -7.08 12.00 -6.37
CA TYR A 169 -5.89 12.58 -6.99
C TYR A 169 -6.02 14.09 -7.28
N LEU A 170 -7.16 14.54 -7.79
CA LEU A 170 -7.38 15.96 -8.11
C LEU A 170 -7.33 16.87 -6.88
N HIS A 171 -8.01 16.50 -5.80
CA HIS A 171 -8.06 17.34 -4.59
C HIS A 171 -6.71 17.38 -3.89
N THR A 172 -5.99 16.25 -3.85
CA THR A 172 -4.60 16.20 -3.35
C THR A 172 -3.70 17.11 -4.17
N GLY A 173 -3.77 17.03 -5.51
CA GLY A 173 -3.01 17.91 -6.41
C GLY A 173 -3.31 19.40 -6.18
N ILE A 174 -4.58 19.79 -6.05
CA ILE A 174 -4.97 21.18 -5.77
C ILE A 174 -4.43 21.63 -4.40
N ALA A 175 -4.56 20.80 -3.37
CA ALA A 175 -4.07 21.13 -2.03
C ALA A 175 -2.56 21.38 -2.02
N VAL A 176 -1.79 20.54 -2.70
CA VAL A 176 -0.34 20.68 -2.83
C VAL A 176 0.01 21.93 -3.67
N ALA A 177 -0.71 22.21 -4.75
CA ALA A 177 -0.52 23.41 -5.55
C ALA A 177 -0.75 24.70 -4.72
N VAL A 178 -1.76 24.69 -3.84
CA VAL A 178 -2.03 25.80 -2.90
C VAL A 178 -0.87 25.96 -1.91
N ILE A 179 -0.31 24.87 -1.38
CA ILE A 179 0.86 24.93 -0.49
C ILE A 179 2.07 25.57 -1.20
N ILE A 180 2.34 25.18 -2.45
CA ILE A 180 3.41 25.78 -3.26
C ILE A 180 3.14 27.27 -3.49
N ALA A 181 1.91 27.65 -3.84
CA ALA A 181 1.54 29.05 -4.02
C ALA A 181 1.71 29.86 -2.72
N CYS A 182 1.26 29.34 -1.58
CA CYS A 182 1.47 29.95 -0.26
C CYS A 182 2.95 30.13 0.07
N SER A 183 3.80 29.13 -0.25
CA SER A 183 5.25 29.24 -0.08
C SER A 183 5.84 30.37 -0.94
N PHE A 184 5.40 30.50 -2.20
CA PHE A 184 5.79 31.60 -3.08
C PHE A 184 5.34 32.97 -2.56
N LEU A 185 4.10 33.09 -2.06
CA LEU A 185 3.61 34.33 -1.44
C LEU A 185 4.38 34.67 -0.15
N ALA A 186 4.71 33.68 0.68
CA ALA A 186 5.48 33.88 1.89
C ALA A 186 6.90 34.40 1.58
N TRP A 187 7.54 33.85 0.54
CA TRP A 187 8.81 34.38 0.04
C TRP A 187 8.68 35.83 -0.44
N LYS A 188 7.67 36.12 -1.28
CA LYS A 188 7.52 37.43 -1.91
C LYS A 188 7.05 38.54 -0.95
N LEU A 189 6.17 38.22 0.00
CA LEU A 189 5.48 39.20 0.86
C LEU A 189 6.00 39.20 2.30
N LEU A 190 6.45 38.06 2.82
CA LEU A 190 6.85 37.90 4.23
C LEU A 190 8.37 37.82 4.43
N ASN A 191 9.16 38.05 3.37
CA ASN A 191 10.62 37.95 3.38
C ASN A 191 11.12 36.59 3.94
N LEU A 192 10.45 35.50 3.56
CA LEU A 192 10.90 34.15 3.89
C LEU A 192 12.25 33.89 3.21
N ASP A 193 13.17 33.21 3.89
CA ASP A 193 14.48 32.86 3.34
C ASP A 193 14.36 32.15 1.98
N SER A 194 15.21 32.54 1.03
CA SER A 194 15.12 32.07 -0.37
C SER A 194 15.50 30.59 -0.50
N VAL A 195 16.41 30.09 0.33
CA VAL A 195 16.82 28.67 0.33
C VAL A 195 15.71 27.82 0.97
N LEU A 196 15.13 28.28 2.08
CA LEU A 196 14.01 27.61 2.73
C LEU A 196 12.79 27.52 1.80
N SER A 197 12.41 28.64 1.18
CA SER A 197 11.29 28.71 0.25
C SER A 197 11.50 27.80 -0.97
N PHE A 198 12.73 27.76 -1.49
CA PHE A 198 13.10 26.85 -2.57
C PHE A 198 12.89 25.38 -2.17
N TRP A 199 13.40 24.94 -1.01
CA TRP A 199 13.28 23.54 -0.59
C TRP A 199 11.84 23.15 -0.30
N VAL A 200 11.05 24.02 0.33
CA VAL A 200 9.62 23.78 0.53
C VAL A 200 8.91 23.58 -0.81
N ALA A 201 9.04 24.53 -1.74
CA ALA A 201 8.45 24.39 -3.07
C ALA A 201 8.95 23.13 -3.78
N TYR A 202 10.25 22.86 -3.75
CA TYR A 202 10.86 21.69 -4.37
C TYR A 202 10.29 20.38 -3.83
N ILE A 203 10.14 20.24 -2.50
CA ILE A 203 9.59 19.04 -1.88
C ILE A 203 8.15 18.81 -2.33
N PHE A 204 7.32 19.85 -2.29
CA PHE A 204 5.91 19.73 -2.66
C PHE A 204 5.67 19.55 -4.17
N THR A 205 6.62 19.87 -5.05
CA THR A 205 6.46 19.53 -6.48
C THR A 205 6.36 18.03 -6.75
N ARG A 206 6.83 17.17 -5.83
CA ARG A 206 6.73 15.73 -6.02
C ARG A 206 5.32 15.17 -5.75
N PRO A 207 4.70 15.36 -4.57
CA PRO A 207 3.30 14.95 -4.37
C PRO A 207 2.36 15.52 -5.44
N LEU A 208 2.60 16.76 -5.89
CA LEU A 208 1.85 17.35 -7.00
C LEU A 208 2.00 16.54 -8.29
N GLY A 209 3.23 16.12 -8.60
CA GLY A 209 3.54 15.34 -9.80
C GLY A 209 2.93 13.95 -9.78
N ALA A 210 3.00 13.25 -8.64
CA ALA A 210 2.37 11.94 -8.43
C ALA A 210 0.85 12.04 -8.60
N SER A 211 0.19 12.91 -7.82
CA SER A 211 -1.25 13.12 -7.94
C SER A 211 -1.71 13.54 -9.33
N LEU A 212 -0.93 14.36 -10.07
CA LEU A 212 -1.26 14.69 -11.45
C LEU A 212 -1.05 13.51 -12.39
N GLY A 213 -0.01 12.71 -12.18
CA GLY A 213 0.25 11.49 -12.93
C GLY A 213 -0.90 10.53 -12.83
N ASP A 214 -1.28 10.17 -11.61
CA ASP A 214 -2.36 9.24 -11.31
C ASP A 214 -3.71 9.77 -11.77
N PHE A 215 -3.97 11.06 -11.56
CA PHE A 215 -5.19 11.68 -12.06
C PHE A 215 -5.33 11.54 -13.58
N LEU A 216 -4.24 11.58 -14.34
CA LEU A 216 -4.29 11.45 -15.80
C LEU A 216 -4.29 9.97 -16.24
N SER A 217 -3.49 9.12 -15.60
CA SER A 217 -3.28 7.73 -16.00
C SER A 217 -4.40 6.79 -15.52
N GLN A 218 -4.84 6.92 -14.27
CA GLN A 218 -5.73 5.95 -13.62
C GLN A 218 -7.14 5.94 -14.23
N PRO A 219 -7.84 4.79 -14.22
CA PRO A 219 -9.24 4.69 -14.63
C PRO A 219 -10.17 5.66 -13.89
N LYS A 220 -11.31 5.98 -14.53
CA LYS A 220 -12.34 6.86 -13.94
C LYS A 220 -12.95 6.31 -12.66
N GLU A 221 -12.96 4.99 -12.52
CA GLU A 221 -13.46 4.28 -11.34
C GLU A 221 -12.62 4.58 -10.09
N TYR A 222 -11.31 4.80 -10.26
CA TYR A 222 -10.39 5.21 -9.19
C TYR A 222 -10.25 6.74 -9.08
N GLY A 223 -11.05 7.51 -9.82
CA GLY A 223 -11.03 8.98 -9.79
C GLY A 223 -10.00 9.63 -10.72
N GLY A 224 -9.41 8.88 -11.65
CA GLY A 224 -8.57 9.41 -12.73
C GLY A 224 -9.34 9.74 -14.02
N LEU A 225 -8.65 10.20 -15.06
CA LEU A 225 -9.23 10.56 -16.36
C LEU A 225 -9.26 9.37 -17.33
N GLY A 226 -8.48 8.32 -17.07
CA GLY A 226 -8.40 7.11 -17.88
C GLY A 226 -7.62 7.27 -19.19
N PHE A 227 -6.62 8.17 -19.26
CA PHE A 227 -5.75 8.24 -20.43
C PHE A 227 -4.76 7.07 -20.50
N GLY A 228 -4.60 6.33 -19.40
CA GLY A 228 -3.63 5.25 -19.28
C GLY A 228 -2.20 5.78 -19.10
N THR A 229 -1.36 4.94 -18.51
CA THR A 229 0.05 5.24 -18.23
C THR A 229 0.84 5.51 -19.51
N THR A 230 0.63 4.73 -20.59
CA THR A 230 1.37 4.86 -21.85
C THR A 230 1.21 6.22 -22.51
N VAL A 231 -0.05 6.66 -22.73
CA VAL A 231 -0.33 7.93 -23.39
C VAL A 231 0.15 9.08 -22.52
N THR A 232 -0.09 9.00 -21.20
CA THR A 232 0.34 10.01 -20.25
C THR A 232 1.86 10.14 -20.23
N SER A 233 2.62 9.05 -20.12
CA SER A 233 4.08 9.10 -20.14
C SER A 233 4.63 9.72 -21.43
N VAL A 234 4.07 9.41 -22.61
CA VAL A 234 4.50 10.02 -23.87
C VAL A 234 4.24 11.53 -23.90
N ILE A 235 3.06 11.97 -23.44
CA ILE A 235 2.67 13.39 -23.40
C ILE A 235 3.63 14.20 -22.52
N PHE A 236 4.22 13.62 -21.48
CA PHE A 236 5.16 14.35 -20.63
C PHE A 236 6.64 14.16 -21.04
N LEU A 237 7.03 12.98 -21.54
CA LEU A 237 8.41 12.73 -22.00
C LEU A 237 8.78 13.58 -23.22
N VAL A 238 7.86 13.79 -24.16
CA VAL A 238 8.12 14.59 -25.38
C VAL A 238 8.44 16.06 -25.05
N PRO A 239 7.64 16.79 -24.25
CA PRO A 239 7.97 18.13 -23.79
C PRO A 239 9.25 18.20 -22.96
N ILE A 240 9.52 17.21 -22.09
CA ILE A 240 10.78 17.15 -21.33
C ILE A 240 11.96 17.10 -22.31
N LEU A 241 11.93 16.19 -23.28
CA LEU A 241 12.98 16.07 -24.27
C LEU A 241 13.16 17.37 -25.08
N ALA A 242 12.05 17.99 -25.50
CA ALA A 242 12.08 19.27 -26.21
C ALA A 242 12.73 20.38 -25.38
N ILE A 243 12.39 20.49 -24.09
CA ILE A 243 12.98 21.48 -23.18
C ILE A 243 14.46 21.17 -22.93
N ILE A 244 14.85 19.90 -22.73
CA ILE A 244 16.26 19.52 -22.55
C ILE A 244 17.08 19.90 -23.78
N VAL A 245 16.59 19.59 -25.00
CA VAL A 245 17.27 19.95 -26.25
C VAL A 245 17.36 21.47 -26.38
N TYR A 246 16.26 22.19 -26.10
CA TYR A 246 16.24 23.64 -26.11
C TYR A 246 17.27 24.25 -25.15
N LEU A 247 17.33 23.77 -23.90
CA LEU A 247 18.30 24.23 -22.90
C LEU A 247 19.74 23.87 -23.27
N ALA A 248 19.97 22.67 -23.81
CA ALA A 248 21.28 22.25 -24.29
C ALA A 248 21.82 23.14 -25.43
N VAL A 249 20.95 23.58 -26.34
CA VAL A 249 21.29 24.46 -27.46
C VAL A 249 21.45 25.92 -27.01
N THR A 250 20.48 26.44 -26.26
CA THR A 250 20.42 27.87 -25.92
C THR A 250 21.26 28.25 -24.71
N LYS A 251 21.57 27.29 -23.83
CA LYS A 251 22.34 27.47 -22.60
C LYS A 251 21.80 28.58 -21.68
N CYS A 252 20.52 28.92 -21.81
CA CYS A 252 19.88 29.97 -21.01
C CYS A 252 19.89 29.69 -19.50
N ASP A 253 20.07 28.43 -19.13
CA ASP A 253 20.16 27.90 -17.76
C ASP A 253 21.59 27.95 -17.16
N THR A 254 22.59 28.37 -17.95
CA THR A 254 24.01 28.47 -17.54
C THR A 254 24.50 29.89 -17.26
N SER A 255 23.73 30.93 -17.63
CA SER A 255 24.20 32.31 -17.59
C SER A 255 24.00 32.96 -16.22
N PRO A 256 25.05 33.47 -15.55
CA PRO A 256 24.92 34.08 -14.24
C PRO A 256 24.20 35.42 -14.37
N LYS A 257 22.94 35.49 -13.92
CA LYS A 257 22.32 36.77 -13.57
C LYS A 257 22.97 37.20 -12.25
N ILE A 258 23.80 38.24 -12.30
CA ILE A 258 24.47 38.79 -11.12
C ILE A 258 23.41 39.36 -10.19
N GLU A 259 22.87 38.53 -9.30
CA GLU A 259 22.28 39.04 -8.07
C GLU A 259 23.45 39.32 -7.13
N THR A 260 23.73 40.61 -6.93
CA THR A 260 24.65 41.10 -5.91
C THR A 260 24.10 40.77 -4.53
N VAL A 261 24.23 39.51 -4.09
CA VAL A 261 24.03 39.16 -2.69
C VAL A 261 25.29 39.55 -1.94
N SER A 262 25.19 40.67 -1.21
CA SER A 262 26.23 41.18 -0.33
C SER A 262 26.62 40.13 0.71
N PRO A 263 27.90 39.70 0.80
CA PRO A 263 28.30 38.68 1.77
C PRO A 263 28.60 39.37 3.11
N LYS A 264 27.56 39.60 3.90
CA LYS A 264 27.68 39.72 5.36
C LYS A 264 26.33 39.43 6.01
N GLN A 265 25.94 38.14 6.03
CA GLN A 265 24.89 37.68 6.93
C GLN A 265 25.36 37.93 8.37
N THR A 266 24.69 38.86 9.05
CA THR A 266 24.93 39.14 10.46
C THR A 266 24.46 37.96 11.32
N SER A 267 24.90 37.87 12.58
CA SER A 267 24.41 36.82 13.48
C SER A 267 22.89 36.92 13.71
N GLU A 268 22.32 38.12 13.57
CA GLU A 268 20.88 38.35 13.58
C GLU A 268 20.17 37.72 12.39
N ASP A 269 20.74 37.79 11.19
CA ASP A 269 20.17 37.15 10.00
C ASP A 269 20.13 35.63 10.17
N LYS A 270 21.19 35.02 10.74
CA LYS A 270 21.21 33.58 11.03
C LYS A 270 20.14 33.17 12.05
N LYS A 271 19.93 33.98 13.09
CA LYS A 271 18.87 33.73 14.08
C LYS A 271 17.48 33.86 13.46
N LYS A 272 17.27 34.85 12.57
CA LYS A 272 16.01 35.01 11.83
C LYS A 272 15.74 33.82 10.91
N VAL A 273 16.73 33.35 10.15
CA VAL A 273 16.59 32.17 9.27
C VAL A 273 16.31 30.90 10.08
N LEU A 274 17.00 30.71 11.21
CA LEU A 274 16.73 29.57 12.11
C LEU A 274 15.31 29.63 12.66
N LEU A 275 14.86 30.80 13.10
CA LEU A 275 13.49 31.00 13.59
C LEU A 275 12.47 30.71 12.50
N GLN A 276 12.64 31.27 11.29
CA GLN A 276 11.79 30.98 10.13
C GLN A 276 11.74 29.48 9.82
N THR A 277 12.89 28.79 9.88
CA THR A 277 12.97 27.35 9.64
C THR A 277 12.18 26.56 10.68
N ILE A 278 12.34 26.88 11.97
CA ILE A 278 11.59 26.24 13.06
C ILE A 278 10.10 26.53 12.88
N THR A 279 9.71 27.77 12.60
CA THR A 279 8.32 28.14 12.36
C THR A 279 7.72 27.34 11.21
N VAL A 280 8.40 27.27 10.06
CA VAL A 280 7.92 26.51 8.89
C VAL A 280 7.79 25.02 9.21
N LEU A 281 8.78 24.41 9.88
CA LEU A 281 8.72 23.01 10.28
C LEU A 281 7.57 22.75 11.26
N CYS A 282 7.40 23.60 12.27
CA CYS A 282 6.29 23.50 13.21
C CYS A 282 4.93 23.67 12.50
N THR A 283 4.81 24.62 11.58
CA THR A 283 3.60 24.81 10.78
C THR A 283 3.29 23.57 9.96
N PHE A 284 4.26 23.00 9.24
CA PHE A 284 4.03 21.78 8.47
C PHE A 284 3.73 20.57 9.32
N LEU A 285 4.35 20.44 10.50
CA LEU A 285 4.08 19.35 11.42
C LEU A 285 2.66 19.48 12.01
N ILE A 286 2.25 20.68 12.44
CA ILE A 286 0.91 20.94 12.98
C ILE A 286 -0.15 20.79 11.89
N VAL A 287 0.05 21.37 10.71
CA VAL A 287 -0.92 21.31 9.60
C VAL A 287 -0.96 19.91 9.00
N GLY A 288 0.19 19.24 8.87
CA GLY A 288 0.30 17.87 8.36
C GLY A 288 -0.38 16.87 9.29
N ILE A 289 0.06 16.80 10.55
CA ILE A 289 -0.54 15.88 11.55
C ILE A 289 -1.99 16.29 11.83
N GLY A 290 -2.27 17.58 12.04
CA GLY A 290 -3.63 18.06 12.30
C GLY A 290 -4.57 17.81 11.13
N GLY A 291 -4.10 18.01 9.89
CA GLY A 291 -4.84 17.70 8.68
C GLY A 291 -5.09 16.21 8.51
N TYR A 292 -4.06 15.37 8.72
CA TYR A 292 -4.18 13.91 8.73
C TYR A 292 -5.18 13.43 9.80
N VAL A 293 -5.03 13.85 11.05
CA VAL A 293 -5.95 13.45 12.15
C VAL A 293 -7.36 13.95 11.90
N TRP A 294 -7.54 15.20 11.47
CA TRP A 294 -8.86 15.75 11.14
C TRP A 294 -9.53 14.98 10.01
N TYR A 295 -8.80 14.71 8.94
CA TYR A 295 -9.35 14.00 7.79
C TYR A 295 -9.59 12.53 8.11
N ASN A 296 -8.66 11.86 8.78
CA ASN A 296 -8.83 10.49 9.25
C ASN A 296 -10.04 10.38 10.21
N ASN A 297 -10.19 11.29 11.17
CA ASN A 297 -11.38 11.34 12.03
C ASN A 297 -12.65 11.64 11.24
N LYS A 298 -12.59 12.43 10.16
CA LYS A 298 -13.74 12.66 9.28
C LYS A 298 -14.09 11.40 8.49
N ILE A 299 -13.11 10.63 8.01
CA ILE A 299 -13.34 9.31 7.40
C ILE A 299 -13.95 8.38 8.44
N VAL A 300 -13.37 8.27 9.64
CA VAL A 300 -13.88 7.45 10.75
C VAL A 300 -15.28 7.92 11.18
N SER A 301 -15.58 9.22 11.14
CA SER A 301 -16.90 9.77 11.49
C SER A 301 -17.94 9.58 10.37
N LYS A 302 -17.52 9.62 9.11
CA LYS A 302 -18.33 9.24 7.94
C LYS A 302 -18.51 7.71 7.86
N SER A 303 -17.58 6.98 8.47
CA SER A 303 -17.66 5.56 8.81
C SER A 303 -18.37 5.31 10.15
N ASN A 304 -18.77 6.33 10.91
CA ASN A 304 -19.74 6.20 12.01
C ASN A 304 -21.18 6.45 11.52
N SER A 305 -21.33 6.87 10.27
CA SER A 305 -22.44 6.42 9.41
C SER A 305 -22.03 5.16 8.62
N SER A 306 -21.20 4.28 9.19
CA SER A 306 -21.12 2.92 8.66
C SER A 306 -22.47 2.28 8.89
N PRO A 307 -23.09 1.78 7.82
CA PRO A 307 -24.27 0.97 7.98
C PRO A 307 -23.89 -0.23 8.86
N THR A 308 -24.62 -0.44 9.95
CA THR A 308 -24.47 -1.61 10.83
C THR A 308 -25.00 -2.90 10.19
N SER A 309 -25.38 -2.84 8.91
CA SER A 309 -25.81 -3.98 8.11
C SER A 309 -25.51 -3.77 6.61
N LEU A 310 -25.47 -4.85 5.84
CA LEU A 310 -25.27 -4.83 4.38
C LEU A 310 -26.48 -4.28 3.60
N LYS A 311 -27.47 -3.69 4.28
CA LYS A 311 -28.72 -3.22 3.70
C LYS A 311 -28.49 -2.12 2.65
N GLY A 312 -29.05 -2.33 1.46
CA GLY A 312 -28.95 -1.42 0.32
C GLY A 312 -27.61 -1.43 -0.42
N GLN A 313 -26.57 -2.08 0.14
CA GLN A 313 -25.22 -2.10 -0.41
C GLN A 313 -24.99 -3.22 -1.43
N LEU A 314 -25.90 -4.18 -1.53
CA LEU A 314 -25.77 -5.33 -2.42
C LEU A 314 -26.57 -5.20 -3.73
N THR A 315 -27.19 -4.03 -3.95
CA THR A 315 -28.14 -3.79 -5.04
C THR A 315 -27.51 -3.97 -6.43
N ASP A 316 -26.26 -3.55 -6.60
CA ASP A 316 -25.55 -3.67 -7.87
C ASP A 316 -25.17 -5.13 -8.16
N PHE A 317 -24.72 -5.89 -7.16
CA PHE A 317 -24.47 -7.34 -7.27
C PHE A 317 -25.74 -8.12 -7.61
N ILE A 318 -26.86 -7.79 -6.96
CA ILE A 318 -28.17 -8.38 -7.26
C ILE A 318 -28.55 -8.13 -8.73
N LYS A 319 -28.26 -6.94 -9.26
CA LYS A 319 -28.53 -6.62 -10.67
C LYS A 319 -27.65 -7.43 -11.61
N ILE A 320 -26.36 -7.54 -11.34
CA ILE A 320 -25.40 -8.32 -12.14
C ILE A 320 -25.82 -9.80 -12.17
N GLU A 321 -26.18 -10.39 -11.03
CA GLU A 321 -26.62 -11.78 -10.97
C GLU A 321 -27.98 -12.02 -11.65
N ASN A 322 -28.92 -11.07 -11.58
CA ASN A 322 -30.17 -11.16 -12.34
C ASN A 322 -29.94 -11.11 -13.85
N ASP A 323 -29.04 -10.24 -14.32
CA ASP A 323 -28.63 -10.20 -15.73
C ASP A 323 -27.98 -11.53 -16.14
N MET A 324 -27.11 -12.07 -15.29
CA MET A 324 -26.45 -13.37 -15.50
C MET A 324 -27.45 -14.53 -15.55
N LEU A 325 -28.45 -14.53 -14.67
CA LEU A 325 -29.53 -15.52 -14.64
C LEU A 325 -30.38 -15.47 -15.92
N ASN A 326 -30.68 -14.28 -16.42
CA ASN A 326 -31.41 -14.10 -17.68
C ASN A 326 -30.59 -14.63 -18.87
N TYR A 327 -29.31 -14.29 -18.96
CA TYR A 327 -28.43 -14.79 -20.01
C TYR A 327 -28.24 -16.31 -19.96
N ALA A 328 -28.06 -16.89 -18.76
CA ALA A 328 -27.96 -18.33 -18.57
C ALA A 328 -29.25 -19.05 -19.02
N THR A 329 -30.42 -18.48 -18.71
CA THR A 329 -31.72 -19.03 -19.12
C THR A 329 -31.92 -18.97 -20.64
N LEU A 330 -31.37 -17.96 -21.30
CA LEU A 330 -31.38 -17.82 -22.76
C LEU A 330 -30.27 -18.61 -23.48
N ASN A 331 -29.48 -19.43 -22.76
CA ASN A 331 -28.29 -20.13 -23.26
C ASN A 331 -27.20 -19.19 -23.84
N ASN A 332 -27.21 -17.91 -23.48
CA ASN A 332 -26.19 -16.95 -23.89
C ASN A 332 -25.03 -16.91 -22.87
N PHE A 333 -24.20 -17.96 -22.89
CA PHE A 333 -23.09 -18.08 -21.95
C PHE A 333 -21.92 -17.13 -22.23
N THR A 334 -21.82 -16.56 -23.42
CA THR A 334 -20.83 -15.52 -23.72
C THR A 334 -21.11 -14.27 -22.89
N SER A 335 -22.34 -13.76 -22.93
CA SER A 335 -22.73 -12.61 -22.11
C SER A 335 -22.75 -12.92 -20.61
N ALA A 336 -23.13 -14.14 -20.22
CA ALA A 336 -23.08 -14.55 -18.82
C ALA A 336 -21.65 -14.58 -18.25
N LYS A 337 -20.66 -15.02 -19.05
CA LYS A 337 -19.24 -15.01 -18.64
C LYS A 337 -18.69 -13.60 -18.49
N THR A 338 -19.04 -12.68 -19.40
CA THR A 338 -18.68 -11.26 -19.24
C THR A 338 -19.27 -10.66 -17.97
N LYS A 339 -20.53 -10.97 -17.62
CA LYS A 339 -21.12 -10.55 -16.35
C LYS A 339 -20.47 -11.20 -15.13
N ALA A 340 -19.96 -12.43 -15.26
CA ALA A 340 -19.19 -13.07 -14.20
C ALA A 340 -17.82 -12.41 -13.99
N GLU A 341 -17.17 -11.91 -15.04
CA GLU A 341 -15.94 -11.09 -14.94
C GLU A 341 -16.19 -9.76 -14.23
N GLU A 342 -17.28 -9.08 -14.56
CA GLU A 342 -17.75 -7.86 -13.87
C GLU A 342 -18.07 -8.14 -12.39
N LEU A 343 -18.76 -9.25 -12.09
CA LEU A 343 -19.10 -9.63 -10.71
C LEU A 343 -17.86 -9.85 -9.83
N GLU A 344 -16.87 -10.61 -10.32
CA GLU A 344 -15.62 -10.88 -9.57
C GLU A 344 -14.85 -9.59 -9.29
N HIS A 345 -14.65 -8.78 -10.33
CA HIS A 345 -13.94 -7.50 -10.20
C HIS A 345 -14.60 -6.57 -9.18
N ASP A 346 -15.92 -6.40 -9.26
CA ASP A 346 -16.65 -5.49 -8.38
C ASP A 346 -16.77 -6.03 -6.95
N TRP A 347 -16.85 -7.36 -6.79
CA TRP A 347 -16.89 -8.04 -5.49
C TRP A 347 -15.54 -7.95 -4.77
N ASP A 348 -14.45 -8.25 -5.46
CA ASP A 348 -13.07 -8.16 -4.92
C ASP A 348 -12.72 -6.71 -4.53
N THR A 349 -13.11 -5.75 -5.37
CA THR A 349 -12.91 -4.31 -5.09
C THR A 349 -13.72 -3.85 -3.86
N SER A 350 -14.85 -4.51 -3.59
CA SER A 350 -15.74 -4.19 -2.48
C SER A 350 -15.44 -5.01 -1.22
N GLU A 351 -14.65 -6.08 -1.29
CA GLU A 351 -14.33 -7.00 -0.18
C GLU A 351 -13.88 -6.24 1.08
N PRO A 352 -12.86 -5.35 1.03
CA PRO A 352 -12.34 -4.72 2.26
C PRO A 352 -13.40 -3.88 2.98
N LYS A 353 -14.38 -3.34 2.24
CA LYS A 353 -15.46 -2.51 2.76
C LYS A 353 -16.59 -3.37 3.32
N LEU A 354 -17.12 -4.30 2.53
CA LEU A 354 -18.28 -5.14 2.91
C LEU A 354 -17.95 -6.08 4.07
N ARG A 355 -16.74 -6.65 4.09
CA ARG A 355 -16.27 -7.52 5.16
C ARG A 355 -16.11 -6.80 6.50
N ASN A 356 -15.78 -5.51 6.47
CA ASN A 356 -15.66 -4.69 7.67
C ASN A 356 -17.03 -4.26 8.23
N ILE A 357 -18.08 -4.28 7.40
CA ILE A 357 -19.46 -3.97 7.79
C ILE A 357 -20.12 -5.15 8.52
N ASP A 358 -20.12 -6.34 7.90
CA ASP A 358 -20.63 -7.58 8.49
C ASP A 358 -19.86 -8.78 7.96
N SER A 359 -18.77 -9.12 8.65
CA SER A 359 -17.90 -10.24 8.26
C SER A 359 -18.61 -11.60 8.19
N SER A 360 -19.68 -11.81 8.99
CA SER A 360 -20.37 -13.10 9.04
C SER A 360 -21.27 -13.30 7.85
N THR A 361 -22.06 -12.29 7.50
CA THR A 361 -22.92 -12.28 6.33
C THR A 361 -22.09 -12.18 5.05
N TRP A 362 -20.97 -11.44 5.07
CA TRP A 362 -20.04 -11.37 3.95
C TRP A 362 -19.48 -12.76 3.59
N ILE A 363 -19.02 -13.57 4.56
CA ILE A 363 -18.51 -14.93 4.29
C ILE A 363 -19.60 -15.82 3.64
N GLN A 364 -20.86 -15.65 4.05
CA GLN A 364 -21.96 -16.41 3.47
C GLN A 364 -22.22 -16.01 2.01
N ILE A 365 -22.23 -14.71 1.72
CA ILE A 365 -22.40 -14.20 0.36
C ILE A 365 -21.21 -14.63 -0.52
N ASP A 366 -19.98 -14.46 -0.02
CA ASP A 366 -18.73 -14.79 -0.71
C ASP A 366 -18.72 -16.24 -1.21
N GLY A 367 -19.07 -17.20 -0.35
CA GLY A 367 -19.16 -18.61 -0.76
C GLY A 367 -20.25 -18.90 -1.81
N THR A 368 -21.32 -18.10 -1.84
CA THR A 368 -22.33 -18.24 -2.91
C THR A 368 -21.85 -17.63 -4.23
N ILE A 369 -21.12 -16.53 -4.19
CA ILE A 369 -20.51 -15.88 -5.37
C ILE A 369 -19.45 -16.79 -5.98
N ASP A 370 -18.58 -17.42 -5.17
CA ASP A 370 -17.64 -18.44 -5.62
C ASP A 370 -18.33 -19.59 -6.38
N SER A 371 -19.47 -20.02 -5.86
CA SER A 371 -20.29 -21.07 -6.48
C SER A 371 -20.88 -20.63 -7.82
N VAL A 372 -21.32 -19.36 -7.92
CA VAL A 372 -21.80 -18.74 -9.17
C VAL A 372 -20.67 -18.64 -10.20
N LEU A 373 -19.53 -18.07 -9.82
CA LEU A 373 -18.37 -17.90 -10.69
C LEU A 373 -17.87 -19.25 -11.22
N SER A 374 -17.75 -20.25 -10.33
CA SER A 374 -17.34 -21.62 -10.69
C SER A 374 -18.29 -22.28 -11.70
N ALA A 375 -19.60 -22.14 -11.51
CA ALA A 375 -20.59 -22.74 -12.41
C ALA A 375 -20.60 -22.06 -13.79
N VAL A 376 -20.67 -20.72 -13.83
CA VAL A 376 -20.86 -19.94 -15.06
C VAL A 376 -19.60 -19.89 -15.90
N ARG A 377 -18.42 -19.84 -15.28
CA ARG A 377 -17.14 -19.80 -15.99
C ARG A 377 -16.62 -21.17 -16.41
N SER A 378 -17.29 -22.25 -16.01
CA SER A 378 -16.90 -23.60 -16.39
C SER A 378 -16.75 -23.75 -17.92
N LYS A 379 -15.88 -24.69 -18.32
CA LYS A 379 -15.57 -24.92 -19.73
C LYS A 379 -16.82 -25.26 -20.55
N ASN A 380 -17.75 -26.01 -19.95
CA ASN A 380 -19.06 -26.36 -20.50
C ASN A 380 -20.14 -26.07 -19.45
N PRO A 381 -20.70 -24.84 -19.42
CA PRO A 381 -21.71 -24.45 -18.43
C PRO A 381 -23.00 -25.26 -18.57
N ASP A 382 -23.48 -25.80 -17.46
CA ASP A 382 -24.79 -26.46 -17.40
C ASP A 382 -25.86 -25.45 -16.99
N VAL A 383 -26.92 -25.32 -17.79
CA VAL A 383 -27.99 -24.34 -17.60
C VAL A 383 -28.70 -24.53 -16.26
N ASN A 384 -28.98 -25.77 -15.87
CA ASN A 384 -29.72 -26.05 -14.64
C ASN A 384 -28.85 -25.77 -13.42
N LYS A 385 -27.59 -26.18 -13.46
CA LYS A 385 -26.60 -25.89 -12.41
C LYS A 385 -26.39 -24.40 -12.24
N CYS A 386 -26.21 -23.65 -13.33
CA CYS A 386 -26.06 -22.19 -13.28
C CYS A 386 -27.30 -21.52 -12.70
N LYS A 387 -28.49 -21.96 -13.11
CA LYS A 387 -29.75 -21.45 -12.59
C LYS A 387 -29.88 -21.68 -11.08
N THR A 388 -29.57 -22.88 -10.60
CA THR A 388 -29.63 -23.20 -9.16
C THR A 388 -28.69 -22.33 -8.35
N VAL A 389 -27.40 -22.27 -8.71
CA VAL A 389 -26.43 -21.49 -7.92
C VAL A 389 -26.71 -19.98 -7.96
N LEU A 390 -27.19 -19.45 -9.09
CA LEU A 390 -27.58 -18.04 -9.21
C LEU A 390 -28.84 -17.73 -8.40
N GLN A 391 -29.81 -18.65 -8.33
CA GLN A 391 -30.99 -18.46 -7.50
C GLN A 391 -30.64 -18.54 -6.00
N ASP A 392 -29.74 -19.44 -5.61
CA ASP A 392 -29.28 -19.57 -4.24
C ASP A 392 -28.49 -18.33 -3.80
N SER A 393 -27.58 -17.83 -4.64
CA SER A 393 -26.82 -16.61 -4.35
C SER A 393 -27.72 -15.37 -4.33
N LEU A 394 -28.63 -15.21 -5.30
CA LEU A 394 -29.63 -14.13 -5.29
C LEU A 394 -30.51 -14.14 -4.03
N ASN A 395 -30.90 -15.31 -3.51
CA ASN A 395 -31.67 -15.38 -2.27
C ASN A 395 -30.86 -14.84 -1.09
N VAL A 396 -29.61 -15.28 -0.94
CA VAL A 396 -28.71 -14.83 0.13
C VAL A 396 -28.40 -13.34 0.01
N LEU A 397 -28.14 -12.84 -1.19
CA LEU A 397 -27.94 -11.42 -1.48
C LEU A 397 -29.19 -10.60 -1.14
N ASN A 398 -30.38 -11.02 -1.58
CA ASN A 398 -31.62 -10.29 -1.32
C ASN A 398 -32.00 -10.29 0.16
N GLU A 399 -31.83 -11.40 0.87
CA GLU A 399 -32.06 -11.46 2.32
C GLU A 399 -31.11 -10.49 3.04
N SER A 400 -29.82 -10.58 2.74
CA SER A 400 -28.76 -9.74 3.33
C SER A 400 -28.94 -8.24 3.00
N ASN A 401 -29.45 -7.94 1.80
CA ASN A 401 -29.71 -6.57 1.36
C ASN A 401 -30.96 -5.94 1.99
N ASN A 402 -31.81 -6.74 2.66
CA ASN A 402 -33.06 -6.30 3.27
C ASN A 402 -33.07 -6.33 4.81
N VAL A 403 -32.08 -6.93 5.47
CA VAL A 403 -32.07 -7.08 6.95
C VAL A 403 -31.81 -5.73 7.66
N ALA A 404 -32.76 -5.33 8.52
CA ALA A 404 -32.52 -4.39 9.62
C ALA A 404 -32.05 -5.20 10.84
N SER A 405 -30.95 -4.79 11.47
CA SER A 405 -30.29 -5.47 12.59
C SER A 405 -31.26 -6.13 13.59
N LEU A 406 -31.33 -7.46 13.61
CA LEU A 406 -31.97 -8.25 14.67
C LEU A 406 -31.01 -8.42 15.85
N ALA A 407 -30.74 -7.32 16.54
CA ALA A 407 -30.13 -7.32 17.86
C ALA A 407 -31.12 -6.68 18.85
N ASN A 408 -32.29 -7.33 19.02
CA ASN A 408 -33.19 -7.24 20.18
C ASN A 408 -34.51 -7.96 19.84
N SER A 409 -34.55 -9.28 20.02
CA SER A 409 -35.81 -10.03 20.23
C SER A 409 -35.53 -11.50 20.56
N ALA A 410 -34.89 -11.73 21.70
CA ALA A 410 -35.01 -13.01 22.41
C ALA A 410 -35.65 -12.78 23.78
N GLN A 411 -36.80 -12.09 23.79
CA GLN A 411 -37.70 -12.06 24.95
C GLN A 411 -39.08 -11.56 24.52
N THR A 412 -39.89 -12.45 23.94
CA THR A 412 -41.35 -12.53 24.16
C THR A 412 -41.95 -13.60 23.25
N THR A 413 -42.08 -14.81 23.77
CA THR A 413 -43.23 -15.67 23.49
C THR A 413 -43.61 -16.37 24.79
N SER A 414 -44.60 -15.81 25.48
CA SER A 414 -45.39 -16.56 26.45
C SER A 414 -46.85 -16.60 25.99
N LYS A 415 -47.42 -17.81 26.07
CA LYS A 415 -48.82 -18.26 26.13
C LYS A 415 -48.89 -19.58 25.35
N ALA A 416 -49.35 -20.71 25.89
CA ALA A 416 -50.11 -21.01 27.10
C ALA A 416 -49.59 -22.37 27.65
N THR A 417 -49.71 -22.69 28.94
CA THR A 417 -50.84 -23.49 29.47
C THR A 417 -50.74 -23.56 31.01
N THR A 418 -51.78 -23.05 31.67
CA THR A 418 -52.49 -23.58 32.86
C THR A 418 -51.77 -23.86 34.20
N GLN A 419 -52.09 -22.98 35.17
CA GLN A 419 -52.46 -23.20 36.60
C GLN A 419 -51.66 -24.17 37.50
N LEU A 420 -51.06 -23.65 38.60
CA LEU A 420 -51.61 -23.62 39.97
C LEU A 420 -50.57 -23.07 40.98
N ASN A 421 -51.11 -22.48 42.06
CA ASN A 421 -50.47 -21.67 43.12
C ASN A 421 -49.88 -22.57 44.26
N PRO A 422 -49.44 -22.06 45.43
CA PRO A 422 -48.05 -21.74 45.81
C PRO A 422 -47.58 -22.47 47.11
N GLN A 423 -46.29 -22.38 47.51
CA GLN A 423 -45.87 -22.14 48.93
C GLN A 423 -44.36 -22.28 49.21
N ALA A 424 -43.93 -21.52 50.24
CA ALA A 424 -42.86 -21.75 51.21
C ALA A 424 -41.39 -21.52 50.77
N THR A 425 -40.72 -20.42 51.18
CA THR A 425 -40.04 -20.11 52.46
C THR A 425 -38.82 -20.97 52.82
N SER A 426 -37.66 -20.30 52.96
CA SER A 426 -36.54 -20.46 53.93
C SER A 426 -35.17 -20.34 53.24
N ASN A 427 -34.41 -19.25 53.45
CA ASN A 427 -33.38 -19.05 54.50
C ASN A 427 -32.49 -20.25 54.80
N SER A 428 -31.21 -20.22 54.39
CA SER A 428 -30.05 -20.01 55.29
C SER A 428 -28.71 -20.45 54.67
N THR A 429 -27.83 -19.46 54.56
CA THR A 429 -26.41 -19.39 54.92
C THR A 429 -25.54 -20.67 55.06
N SER A 430 -24.51 -20.69 54.20
CA SER A 430 -23.08 -20.92 54.49
C SER A 430 -22.60 -22.23 55.11
N GLN A 431 -21.77 -22.96 54.36
CA GLN A 431 -20.51 -23.49 54.89
C GLN A 431 -19.44 -23.57 53.79
N SER A 432 -18.35 -22.86 54.07
CA SER A 432 -17.08 -22.81 53.36
C SER A 432 -16.31 -24.11 53.51
N ASN A 433 -15.79 -24.65 52.41
CA ASN A 433 -14.63 -25.52 52.43
C ASN A 433 -13.53 -24.90 51.56
N LEU A 434 -12.41 -24.56 52.19
CA LEU A 434 -11.16 -24.16 51.55
C LEU A 434 -10.52 -25.39 50.89
N GLN A 435 -10.35 -25.37 49.57
CA GLN A 435 -9.14 -25.91 48.95
C GLN A 435 -8.99 -25.44 47.51
N THR A 436 -7.88 -24.72 47.31
CA THR A 436 -7.20 -24.42 46.04
C THR A 436 -7.37 -25.52 44.99
N THR A 437 -8.02 -25.19 43.88
CA THR A 437 -8.06 -26.02 42.67
C THR A 437 -7.65 -25.15 41.48
N SER A 438 -6.38 -25.30 41.15
CA SER A 438 -5.88 -25.65 39.82
C SER A 438 -6.69 -25.15 38.62
N GLN A 439 -6.01 -24.36 37.79
CA GLN A 439 -6.25 -24.22 36.36
C GLN A 439 -6.89 -25.47 35.76
N ALA A 440 -8.10 -25.33 35.21
CA ALA A 440 -8.72 -26.31 34.33
C ALA A 440 -9.33 -25.56 33.14
N THR A 441 -8.43 -25.33 32.18
CA THR A 441 -8.64 -25.44 30.73
C THR A 441 -9.91 -24.84 30.14
N SER A 442 -9.73 -23.64 29.60
CA SER A 442 -10.31 -23.21 28.34
C SER A 442 -10.50 -24.37 27.38
N THR A 443 -11.72 -24.57 26.89
CA THR A 443 -11.95 -25.35 25.67
C THR A 443 -11.06 -24.78 24.56
N THR A 444 -10.13 -25.61 24.07
CA THR A 444 -9.11 -25.28 23.07
C THR A 444 -9.77 -24.73 21.80
N LYS A 445 -9.38 -23.52 21.38
CA LYS A 445 -10.03 -22.75 20.30
C LYS A 445 -9.90 -23.39 18.91
N LEU A 446 -9.07 -24.42 18.76
CA LEU A 446 -8.81 -25.15 17.52
C LEU A 446 -9.58 -26.48 17.41
N LYS A 447 -10.39 -26.82 18.43
CA LYS A 447 -11.10 -28.09 18.53
C LYS A 447 -11.95 -28.40 17.28
N GLY A 448 -11.70 -29.54 16.66
CA GLY A 448 -12.37 -30.02 15.45
C GLY A 448 -11.90 -29.40 14.12
N ARG A 449 -11.01 -28.40 14.14
CA ARG A 449 -10.51 -27.70 12.94
C ARG A 449 -9.21 -28.29 12.39
N LEU A 450 -8.62 -29.28 13.06
CA LEU A 450 -7.36 -29.91 12.67
C LEU A 450 -7.54 -31.37 12.21
N THR A 451 -8.79 -31.85 12.16
CA THR A 451 -9.13 -33.25 11.85
C THR A 451 -8.64 -33.67 10.47
N ASP A 452 -8.72 -32.79 9.47
CA ASP A 452 -8.30 -33.11 8.11
C ASP A 452 -6.77 -33.28 8.03
N PHE A 453 -6.00 -32.43 8.71
CA PHE A 453 -4.53 -32.58 8.82
C PHE A 453 -4.14 -33.88 9.52
N ILE A 454 -4.86 -34.25 10.60
CA ILE A 454 -4.64 -35.51 11.31
C ILE A 454 -4.91 -36.71 10.39
N THR A 455 -5.94 -36.66 9.56
CA THR A 455 -6.24 -37.72 8.59
C THR A 455 -5.14 -37.82 7.54
N ILE A 456 -4.69 -36.70 6.97
CA ILE A 456 -3.62 -36.68 5.95
C ILE A 456 -2.30 -37.23 6.51
N GLU A 457 -1.92 -36.86 7.73
CA GLU A 457 -0.72 -37.37 8.38
C GLU A 457 -0.79 -38.88 8.69
N ASN A 458 -1.97 -39.39 9.10
CA ASN A 458 -2.16 -40.82 9.33
C ASN A 458 -2.10 -41.63 8.03
N ASP A 459 -2.67 -41.11 6.93
CA ASP A 459 -2.55 -41.71 5.60
C ASP A 459 -1.08 -41.77 5.15
N MET A 460 -0.33 -40.68 5.38
CA MET A 460 1.10 -40.61 5.12
C MET A 460 1.89 -41.67 5.91
N LEU A 461 1.56 -41.85 7.20
CA LEU A 461 2.16 -42.88 8.05
C LEU A 461 1.89 -44.30 7.53
N ASN A 462 0.67 -44.57 7.05
CA ASN A 462 0.29 -45.85 6.48
C ASN A 462 1.07 -46.16 5.19
N PHE A 463 1.29 -45.16 4.33
CA PHE A 463 2.11 -45.32 3.14
C PHE A 463 3.59 -45.57 3.47
N ILE A 464 4.14 -44.89 4.48
CA ILE A 464 5.52 -45.12 4.93
C ILE A 464 5.68 -46.51 5.56
N ASN A 465 4.69 -46.99 6.32
CA ASN A 465 4.70 -48.36 6.87
C ASN A 465 4.64 -49.43 5.78
N SER A 466 4.06 -49.10 4.63
CA SER A 466 3.96 -49.98 3.45
C SER A 466 5.12 -49.75 2.46
N ASN A 467 6.17 -49.00 2.84
CA ASN A 467 7.30 -48.59 1.99
C ASN A 467 6.93 -47.86 0.69
N ASN A 468 5.74 -47.26 0.62
CA ASN A 468 5.27 -46.49 -0.52
C ASN A 468 5.55 -45.00 -0.34
N PHE A 469 6.80 -44.60 -0.56
CA PHE A 469 7.24 -43.21 -0.40
C PHE A 469 6.71 -42.26 -1.47
N THR A 470 6.31 -42.77 -2.65
CA THR A 470 5.74 -41.94 -3.71
C THR A 470 4.35 -41.42 -3.31
N SER A 471 3.48 -42.29 -2.79
CA SER A 471 2.17 -41.86 -2.28
C SER A 471 2.30 -41.01 -1.01
N ALA A 472 3.29 -41.29 -0.16
CA ALA A 472 3.58 -40.45 1.00
C ALA A 472 3.97 -39.02 0.61
N LYS A 473 4.79 -38.85 -0.45
CA LYS A 473 5.13 -37.53 -1.00
C LYS A 473 3.92 -36.80 -1.57
N THR A 474 3.04 -37.50 -2.28
CA THR A 474 1.78 -36.90 -2.79
C THR A 474 0.90 -36.39 -1.65
N LYS A 475 0.79 -37.15 -0.54
CA LYS A 475 0.08 -36.69 0.65
C LYS A 475 0.78 -35.55 1.38
N ALA A 476 2.10 -35.43 1.29
CA ALA A 476 2.82 -34.28 1.80
C ALA A 476 2.56 -33.02 0.95
N ASP A 477 2.36 -33.16 -0.36
CA ASP A 477 1.95 -32.07 -1.26
C ASP A 477 0.53 -31.57 -0.96
N GLU A 478 -0.38 -32.50 -0.69
CA GLU A 478 -1.74 -32.19 -0.22
C GLU A 478 -1.73 -31.51 1.17
N LEU A 479 -0.89 -32.00 2.10
CA LEU A 479 -0.74 -31.42 3.43
C LEU A 479 -0.27 -29.96 3.38
N GLU A 480 0.74 -29.66 2.56
CA GLU A 480 1.26 -28.28 2.40
C GLU A 480 0.21 -27.36 1.79
N HIS A 481 -0.50 -27.81 0.75
CA HIS A 481 -1.55 -27.01 0.11
C HIS A 481 -2.69 -26.66 1.09
N ASP A 482 -3.16 -27.65 1.84
CA ASP A 482 -4.25 -27.46 2.81
C ASP A 482 -3.77 -26.63 4.02
N TRP A 483 -2.50 -26.79 4.42
CA TRP A 483 -1.88 -26.03 5.51
C TRP A 483 -1.72 -24.55 5.13
N ASP A 484 -1.13 -24.24 3.96
CA ASP A 484 -0.95 -22.87 3.44
C ASP A 484 -2.29 -22.14 3.28
N THR A 485 -3.33 -22.87 2.83
CA THR A 485 -4.68 -22.32 2.66
C THR A 485 -5.36 -22.04 4.01
N SER A 486 -4.98 -22.79 5.05
CA SER A 486 -5.57 -22.69 6.39
C SER A 486 -4.74 -21.83 7.35
N GLU A 487 -3.45 -21.61 7.07
CA GLU A 487 -2.49 -20.89 7.90
C GLU A 487 -3.01 -19.50 8.32
N PRO A 488 -3.54 -18.65 7.40
CA PRO A 488 -4.00 -17.31 7.76
C PRO A 488 -5.24 -17.33 8.65
N LYS A 489 -6.01 -18.43 8.62
CA LYS A 489 -7.24 -18.65 9.40
C LYS A 489 -6.90 -19.22 10.79
N LEU A 490 -6.00 -20.20 10.88
CA LEU A 490 -5.62 -20.88 12.13
C LEU A 490 -4.73 -20.02 13.03
N ARG A 491 -3.78 -19.27 12.45
CA ARG A 491 -2.90 -18.32 13.18
C ARG A 491 -3.67 -17.24 13.93
N LYS A 492 -4.84 -16.82 13.41
CA LYS A 492 -5.70 -15.79 14.02
C LYS A 492 -6.58 -16.33 15.16
N VAL A 493 -6.69 -17.66 15.29
CA VAL A 493 -7.54 -18.32 16.30
C VAL A 493 -6.76 -18.60 17.59
N ASP A 494 -5.54 -19.16 17.47
CA ASP A 494 -4.61 -19.37 18.59
C ASP A 494 -3.15 -19.31 18.11
N SER A 495 -2.52 -18.14 18.23
CA SER A 495 -1.17 -17.90 17.72
C SER A 495 -0.09 -18.71 18.44
N SER A 496 -0.28 -19.04 19.73
CA SER A 496 0.70 -19.80 20.51
C SER A 496 0.72 -21.28 20.14
N THR A 497 -0.46 -21.87 19.98
CA THR A 497 -0.59 -23.27 19.56
C THR A 497 -0.27 -23.44 18.08
N TRP A 498 -0.59 -22.43 17.25
CA TRP A 498 -0.24 -22.43 15.83
C TRP A 498 1.28 -22.53 15.60
N ILE A 499 2.12 -21.73 16.29
CA ILE A 499 3.59 -21.79 16.13
C ILE A 499 4.15 -23.19 16.45
N GLN A 500 3.56 -23.90 17.41
CA GLN A 500 3.99 -25.25 17.78
C GLN A 500 3.60 -26.29 16.73
N ILE A 501 2.42 -26.17 16.13
CA ILE A 501 1.96 -27.07 15.07
C ILE A 501 2.73 -26.80 13.77
N ASP A 502 2.92 -25.52 13.43
CA ASP A 502 3.60 -25.10 12.21
C ASP A 502 5.02 -25.71 12.11
N GLY A 503 5.80 -25.62 13.20
CA GLY A 503 7.13 -26.23 13.26
C GLY A 503 7.14 -27.76 13.15
N THR A 504 6.05 -28.45 13.49
CA THR A 504 5.95 -29.92 13.30
C THR A 504 5.54 -30.29 11.89
N ILE A 505 4.68 -29.50 11.25
CA ILE A 505 4.32 -29.66 9.83
C ILE A 505 5.56 -29.49 8.94
N ASP A 506 6.36 -28.45 9.16
CA ASP A 506 7.64 -28.25 8.45
C ASP A 506 8.58 -29.45 8.60
N SER A 507 8.64 -30.03 9.80
CA SER A 507 9.47 -31.20 10.09
C SER A 507 8.98 -32.44 9.35
N VAL A 508 7.65 -32.62 9.21
CA VAL A 508 7.03 -33.71 8.44
C VAL A 508 7.33 -33.55 6.95
N LEU A 509 7.07 -32.37 6.38
CA LEU A 509 7.30 -32.07 4.97
C LEU A 509 8.77 -32.27 4.60
N SER A 510 9.69 -31.77 5.42
CA SER A 510 11.15 -31.91 5.22
C SER A 510 11.60 -33.37 5.25
N ALA A 511 11.09 -34.16 6.21
CA ALA A 511 11.46 -35.58 6.34
C ALA A 511 10.96 -36.43 5.16
N VAL A 512 9.71 -36.21 4.74
CA VAL A 512 9.03 -37.05 3.73
C VAL A 512 9.39 -36.66 2.31
N ARG A 513 9.61 -35.37 2.03
CA ARG A 513 10.01 -34.89 0.69
C ARG A 513 11.49 -35.03 0.40
N SER A 514 12.32 -35.40 1.38
CA SER A 514 13.73 -35.74 1.22
C SER A 514 14.01 -36.55 -0.06
N ASN A 515 15.13 -36.26 -0.72
CA ASN A 515 15.58 -37.02 -1.90
C ASN A 515 15.75 -38.52 -1.59
N ASN A 516 16.14 -38.85 -0.35
CA ASN A 516 16.22 -40.22 0.17
C ASN A 516 15.50 -40.28 1.54
N PRO A 517 14.17 -40.47 1.58
CA PRO A 517 13.41 -40.45 2.81
C PRO A 517 13.76 -41.67 3.68
N ASN A 518 14.12 -41.42 4.95
CA ASN A 518 14.40 -42.48 5.92
C ASN A 518 13.11 -42.84 6.67
N SER A 519 12.72 -44.12 6.62
CA SER A 519 11.45 -44.60 7.20
C SER A 519 11.31 -44.28 8.68
N GLU A 520 12.37 -44.46 9.49
CA GLU A 520 12.32 -44.17 10.93
C GLU A 520 12.19 -42.68 11.22
N LYS A 521 12.93 -41.83 10.48
CA LYS A 521 12.83 -40.36 10.64
C LYS A 521 11.47 -39.81 10.23
N CYS A 522 10.89 -40.34 9.14
CA CYS A 522 9.56 -39.92 8.69
C CYS A 522 8.50 -40.33 9.72
N LYS A 523 8.56 -41.56 10.24
CA LYS A 523 7.64 -42.03 11.29
C LYS A 523 7.74 -41.18 12.55
N ALA A 524 8.96 -40.87 13.00
CA ALA A 524 9.17 -40.04 14.19
C ALA A 524 8.63 -38.60 14.00
N ALA A 525 8.85 -37.99 12.83
CA ALA A 525 8.34 -36.64 12.53
C ALA A 525 6.81 -36.61 12.51
N ILE A 526 6.18 -37.57 11.81
CA ILE A 526 4.72 -37.66 11.72
C ILE A 526 4.11 -37.94 13.09
N GLN A 527 4.62 -38.92 13.84
CA GLN A 527 4.09 -39.22 15.19
C GLN A 527 4.19 -38.02 16.14
N ASN A 528 5.25 -37.22 16.05
CA ASN A 528 5.39 -36.00 16.83
C ASN A 528 4.33 -34.95 16.44
N SER A 529 4.15 -34.71 15.14
CA SER A 529 3.16 -33.77 14.61
C SER A 529 1.73 -34.20 14.96
N THR A 530 1.38 -35.46 14.74
CA THR A 530 0.03 -35.99 15.00
C THR A 530 -0.31 -35.97 16.50
N ASN A 531 0.67 -36.15 17.40
CA ASN A 531 0.45 -36.01 18.85
C ASN A 531 0.13 -34.57 19.25
N ILE A 532 0.81 -33.60 18.65
CA ILE A 532 0.59 -32.16 18.91
C ILE A 532 -0.74 -31.71 18.30
N LEU A 533 -1.04 -32.14 17.07
CA LEU A 533 -2.32 -31.91 16.41
C LEU A 533 -3.50 -32.48 17.21
N ASN A 534 -3.42 -33.74 17.68
CA ASN A 534 -4.47 -34.36 18.50
C ASN A 534 -4.65 -33.69 19.86
N SER A 535 -3.58 -33.12 20.42
CA SER A 535 -3.66 -32.39 21.69
C SER A 535 -4.30 -31.01 21.51
N ALA A 536 -4.19 -30.42 20.32
CA ALA A 536 -4.75 -29.12 19.97
C ALA A 536 -6.18 -29.20 19.39
N ASN A 537 -6.52 -30.32 18.72
CA ASN A 537 -7.84 -30.63 18.16
C ASN A 537 -8.84 -31.11 19.20
#